data_AF-A0AAV0BS56-F1
#
_entry.id   AF-A0AAV0BS56-F1
#
_cell.length_a   1.000
_cell.length_b   1.000
_cell.length_c   1.000
_cell.angle_alpha   90.00
_cell.angle_beta   90.00
_cell.angle_gamma   90.00
#
_symmetry.space_group_name_H-M   'P 1'
#
loop_
_entity.id
_entity.type
_entity.pdbx_description
1 polymer ?
#
loop_
_entity_poly.entity_id
_entity_poly.type
_entity_poly.pdbx_seq_one_letter_code
_entity_poly.pdbx_strand_id
1 'polypeptide(L)'
;MPHHGRLNLLTQLLSLDLKILIKKLKGHAEISEGLLSETPAYTGDVLSHLSNTSILNYQNPLKVHVLRNPSHLEVVSPVSLGFTRALSMVDQTGPYNLSTSENIGKDLLSVQIHGDASFGGQGIVAETLNLSTLPHFTVGGSIRLVLNNQLGYTTPETEGRTAFYATDIGKSIKAPIIHVNGEYPEEVLGLMDLKELSKNQPDLSGTLRGKNSDIETAVELSRLWAAGEALNVHPRLQKMHIQKRLQALSIKTGNLAEIDYSRTEALAFGTILEDGYDIRLSGQDSGQGTFSQRHALSTDQVVEGRTILPLNQLSAKNSQPGNLEIVNSPLGKYAVLGFKLGLSYLLLGPV
;
A
#
# COMPACT_ATOMS: atom_id res chain seq x y z
N MET A 1 -0.73 -6.46 -13.94
CA MET A 1 -0.41 -6.89 -15.32
C MET A 1 -1.41 -6.28 -16.28
N PRO A 2 -1.02 -5.80 -17.47
CA PRO A 2 -1.91 -5.28 -18.51
C PRO A 2 -2.62 -6.42 -19.27
N HIS A 3 -3.13 -6.13 -20.48
CA HIS A 3 -3.88 -7.06 -21.32
C HIS A 3 -3.02 -8.12 -22.02
N HIS A 4 -1.77 -7.79 -22.39
CA HIS A 4 -0.92 -8.66 -23.22
C HIS A 4 -0.54 -9.96 -22.50
N GLY A 5 -0.95 -11.11 -23.03
CA GLY A 5 -0.68 -12.43 -22.45
C GLY A 5 -1.44 -12.76 -21.15
N ARG A 6 -2.35 -11.89 -20.70
CA ARG A 6 -3.03 -12.04 -19.39
C ARG A 6 -3.88 -13.30 -19.32
N LEU A 7 -4.69 -13.55 -20.34
CA LEU A 7 -5.59 -14.72 -20.36
C LEU A 7 -4.80 -16.02 -20.42
N ASN A 8 -3.67 -16.05 -21.13
CA ASN A 8 -2.76 -17.20 -21.15
C ASN A 8 -2.24 -17.47 -19.73
N LEU A 9 -1.73 -16.45 -19.03
CA LEU A 9 -1.27 -16.60 -17.64
C LEU A 9 -2.40 -17.11 -16.73
N LEU A 10 -3.58 -16.49 -16.80
CA LEU A 10 -4.70 -16.82 -15.93
C LEU A 10 -5.21 -18.26 -16.15
N THR A 11 -5.34 -18.68 -17.40
CA THR A 11 -5.92 -19.99 -17.74
C THR A 11 -4.91 -21.13 -17.65
N GLN A 12 -3.65 -20.91 -18.06
CA GLN A 12 -2.66 -21.98 -18.14
C GLN A 12 -1.92 -22.21 -16.83
N LEU A 13 -1.56 -21.14 -16.11
CA LEU A 13 -0.74 -21.24 -14.89
C LEU A 13 -1.52 -20.98 -13.62
N LEU A 14 -2.55 -20.13 -13.67
CA LEU A 14 -3.28 -19.69 -12.49
C LEU A 14 -4.70 -20.27 -12.41
N SER A 15 -4.98 -21.37 -13.12
CA SER A 15 -6.21 -22.16 -12.93
C SER A 15 -7.52 -21.37 -12.95
N LEU A 16 -7.62 -20.28 -13.74
CA LEU A 16 -8.88 -19.58 -13.95
C LEU A 16 -9.88 -20.54 -14.63
N ASP A 17 -11.07 -20.68 -14.05
CA ASP A 17 -12.12 -21.53 -14.63
C ASP A 17 -12.50 -21.05 -16.03
N LEU A 18 -12.30 -21.90 -17.04
CA LEU A 18 -12.63 -21.62 -18.43
C LEU A 18 -14.12 -21.32 -18.63
N LYS A 19 -15.00 -21.78 -17.73
CA LYS A 19 -16.43 -21.42 -17.75
C LYS A 19 -16.62 -19.93 -17.52
N ILE A 20 -15.83 -19.30 -16.65
CA ILE A 20 -15.87 -17.85 -16.42
C ILE A 20 -15.45 -17.11 -17.69
N LEU A 21 -14.39 -17.57 -18.35
CA LEU A 21 -13.93 -17.03 -19.64
C LEU A 21 -15.03 -17.10 -20.71
N ILE A 22 -15.64 -18.27 -20.89
CA ILE A 22 -16.70 -18.49 -21.88
C ILE A 22 -17.95 -17.65 -21.56
N LYS A 23 -18.34 -17.55 -20.28
CA LYS A 23 -19.44 -16.68 -19.84
C LYS A 23 -19.17 -15.23 -20.25
N LYS A 24 -17.95 -14.75 -20.00
CA LYS A 24 -17.58 -13.37 -20.27
C LYS A 24 -17.53 -13.06 -21.76
N LEU A 25 -17.03 -13.99 -22.58
CA LEU A 25 -17.07 -13.90 -24.05
C LEU A 25 -18.50 -13.83 -24.59
N LYS A 26 -19.47 -14.45 -23.91
CA LYS A 26 -20.89 -14.38 -24.25
C LYS A 26 -21.61 -13.14 -23.67
N GLY A 27 -20.90 -12.23 -23.01
CA GLY A 27 -21.48 -11.02 -22.40
C GLY A 27 -22.15 -11.25 -21.05
N HIS A 28 -21.98 -12.42 -20.42
CA HIS A 28 -22.50 -12.67 -19.07
C HIS A 28 -21.54 -12.18 -17.98
N ALA A 29 -22.06 -12.01 -16.76
CA ALA A 29 -21.27 -11.69 -15.58
C ALA A 29 -20.26 -12.81 -15.26
N GLU A 30 -19.08 -12.41 -14.77
CA GLU A 30 -17.99 -13.29 -14.36
C GLU A 30 -18.15 -13.84 -12.93
N ILE A 31 -19.09 -13.32 -12.16
CA ILE A 31 -19.41 -13.76 -10.80
C ILE A 31 -20.54 -14.80 -10.80
N SER A 32 -20.73 -15.48 -9.66
CA SER A 32 -21.83 -16.45 -9.50
C SER A 32 -23.18 -15.73 -9.50
N GLU A 33 -24.25 -16.44 -9.88
CA GLU A 33 -25.61 -15.88 -9.87
C GLU A 33 -26.06 -15.50 -8.45
N GLY A 34 -25.64 -16.27 -7.44
CA GLY A 34 -25.87 -15.95 -6.03
C GLY A 34 -25.22 -14.63 -5.64
N LEU A 35 -23.92 -14.47 -5.93
CA LEU A 35 -23.23 -13.21 -5.63
C LEU A 35 -23.81 -12.03 -6.41
N LEU A 36 -24.19 -12.23 -7.67
CA LEU A 36 -24.83 -11.19 -8.49
C LEU A 36 -26.16 -10.72 -7.87
N SER A 37 -26.93 -11.64 -7.26
CA SER A 37 -28.17 -11.29 -6.56
C SER A 37 -27.94 -10.49 -5.27
N GLU A 38 -26.84 -10.76 -4.56
CA GLU A 38 -26.44 -10.03 -3.36
C GLU A 38 -25.78 -8.68 -3.68
N THR A 39 -25.20 -8.54 -4.88
CA THR A 39 -24.53 -7.32 -5.34
C THR A 39 -25.21 -6.74 -6.60
N PRO A 40 -26.43 -6.19 -6.50
CA PRO A 40 -27.19 -5.70 -7.65
C PRO A 40 -26.53 -4.50 -8.36
N ALA A 41 -25.62 -3.81 -7.67
CA ALA A 41 -24.81 -2.72 -8.24
C ALA A 41 -23.57 -3.21 -9.03
N TYR A 42 -23.35 -4.52 -9.14
CA TYR A 42 -22.22 -5.08 -9.87
C TYR A 42 -22.34 -4.83 -11.37
N THR A 43 -21.47 -4.00 -11.92
CA THR A 43 -21.46 -3.66 -13.35
C THR A 43 -20.55 -4.57 -14.19
N GLY A 44 -19.67 -5.34 -13.53
CA GLY A 44 -18.64 -6.14 -14.19
C GLY A 44 -17.57 -5.30 -14.90
N ASP A 45 -16.68 -5.98 -15.62
CA ASP A 45 -15.61 -5.33 -16.40
C ASP A 45 -15.34 -6.05 -17.74
N VAL A 46 -14.33 -5.68 -18.52
CA VAL A 46 -13.98 -6.39 -19.78
C VAL A 46 -13.08 -7.60 -19.54
N LEU A 47 -12.95 -8.44 -20.57
CA LEU A 47 -12.21 -9.70 -20.51
C LEU A 47 -10.74 -9.53 -20.08
N SER A 48 -10.08 -8.49 -20.56
CA SER A 48 -8.69 -8.18 -20.25
C SER A 48 -8.44 -7.76 -18.80
N HIS A 49 -9.50 -7.60 -17.99
CA HIS A 49 -9.41 -7.16 -16.59
C HIS A 49 -9.73 -8.27 -15.58
N LEU A 50 -10.07 -9.47 -16.06
CA LEU A 50 -10.33 -10.63 -15.19
C LEU A 50 -9.17 -10.88 -14.24
N SER A 51 -9.48 -11.11 -12.97
CA SER A 51 -8.52 -11.44 -11.91
C SER A 51 -8.63 -12.92 -11.54
N ASN A 52 -7.62 -13.45 -10.87
CA ASN A 52 -7.77 -14.70 -10.13
C ASN A 52 -6.87 -14.72 -8.88
N THR A 53 -7.28 -15.47 -7.88
CA THR A 53 -6.44 -15.85 -6.75
C THR A 53 -6.28 -17.36 -6.78
N SER A 54 -5.04 -17.82 -6.79
CA SER A 54 -4.73 -19.23 -7.00
C SER A 54 -3.68 -19.70 -6.00
N ILE A 55 -3.78 -20.95 -5.57
CA ILE A 55 -2.76 -21.61 -4.75
C ILE A 55 -2.05 -22.61 -5.66
N LEU A 56 -0.77 -22.38 -5.92
CA LEU A 56 0.07 -23.28 -6.70
C LEU A 56 0.73 -24.27 -5.75
N ASN A 57 0.48 -25.56 -5.96
CA ASN A 57 0.96 -26.65 -5.10
C ASN A 57 2.37 -27.08 -5.51
N TYR A 58 3.38 -26.31 -5.12
CA TYR A 58 4.79 -26.74 -5.15
C TYR A 58 5.19 -27.39 -3.82
N GLN A 59 6.48 -27.70 -3.63
CA GLN A 59 6.99 -28.19 -2.33
C GLN A 59 6.57 -27.28 -1.17
N ASN A 60 6.61 -25.96 -1.39
CA ASN A 60 5.97 -24.96 -0.54
C ASN A 60 4.81 -24.34 -1.33
N PRO A 61 3.56 -24.39 -0.82
CA PRO A 61 2.43 -23.79 -1.50
C PRO A 61 2.63 -22.29 -1.72
N LEU A 62 2.38 -21.83 -2.95
CA LEU A 62 2.52 -20.42 -3.31
C LEU A 62 1.15 -19.83 -3.64
N LYS A 63 0.71 -18.84 -2.87
CA LYS A 63 -0.51 -18.09 -3.14
C LYS A 63 -0.22 -16.94 -4.09
N VAL A 64 -0.93 -16.89 -5.23
CA VAL A 64 -0.76 -15.88 -6.27
C VAL A 64 -2.04 -15.09 -6.43
N HIS A 65 -1.93 -13.76 -6.38
CA HIS A 65 -3.03 -12.82 -6.58
C HIS A 65 -2.79 -11.99 -7.85
N VAL A 66 -3.68 -12.10 -8.84
CA VAL A 66 -3.68 -11.20 -10.00
C VAL A 66 -4.74 -10.14 -9.79
N LEU A 67 -4.31 -8.91 -9.56
CA LEU A 67 -5.23 -7.79 -9.33
C LEU A 67 -6.02 -7.43 -10.58
N ARG A 68 -7.28 -7.01 -10.38
CA ARG A 68 -8.06 -6.30 -11.40
C ARG A 68 -7.39 -4.95 -11.70
N ASN A 69 -7.57 -4.47 -12.92
CA ASN A 69 -7.03 -3.19 -13.37
C ASN A 69 -7.93 -2.60 -14.44
N PRO A 70 -8.05 -1.26 -14.53
CA PRO A 70 -8.70 -0.62 -15.67
C PRO A 70 -7.81 -0.72 -16.92
N SER A 71 -8.35 -0.26 -18.06
CA SER A 71 -7.61 -0.14 -19.32
C SER A 71 -6.49 0.91 -19.29
N HIS A 72 -6.54 1.84 -18.32
CA HIS A 72 -5.49 2.82 -18.08
C HIS A 72 -4.22 2.10 -17.64
N LEU A 73 -3.28 1.96 -18.58
CA LEU A 73 -2.03 1.21 -18.37
C LEU A 73 -1.25 1.78 -17.17
N GLU A 74 -0.53 0.91 -16.48
CA GLU A 74 0.31 1.24 -15.32
C GLU A 74 -0.42 1.70 -14.04
N VAL A 75 -1.72 2.05 -14.09
CA VAL A 75 -2.48 2.50 -12.91
C VAL A 75 -2.51 1.46 -11.79
N VAL A 76 -2.48 0.17 -12.13
CA VAL A 76 -2.47 -0.93 -11.15
C VAL A 76 -1.10 -1.14 -10.48
N SER A 77 -0.02 -0.59 -11.03
CA SER A 77 1.34 -0.80 -10.51
C SER A 77 1.48 -0.37 -9.04
N PRO A 78 1.10 0.86 -8.63
CA PRO A 78 1.13 1.23 -7.21
C PRO A 78 0.07 0.50 -6.37
N VAL A 79 -1.08 0.15 -6.96
CA VAL A 79 -2.12 -0.67 -6.29
C VAL A 79 -1.55 -2.03 -5.90
N SER A 80 -0.74 -2.65 -6.76
CA SER A 80 -0.08 -3.92 -6.46
C SER A 80 0.93 -3.82 -5.31
N LEU A 81 1.67 -2.72 -5.20
CA LEU A 81 2.56 -2.48 -4.06
C LEU A 81 1.75 -2.30 -2.77
N GLY A 82 0.69 -1.50 -2.82
CA GLY A 82 -0.21 -1.29 -1.68
C GLY A 82 -0.86 -2.58 -1.20
N PHE A 83 -1.33 -3.42 -2.12
CA PHE A 83 -1.91 -4.72 -1.81
C PHE A 83 -0.87 -5.66 -1.19
N THR A 84 0.35 -5.70 -1.72
CA THR A 84 1.46 -6.48 -1.16
C THR A 84 1.78 -6.02 0.26
N ARG A 85 1.81 -4.69 0.49
CA ARG A 85 2.03 -4.12 1.82
C ARG A 85 0.91 -4.51 2.79
N ALA A 86 -0.34 -4.52 2.35
CA ALA A 86 -1.46 -4.95 3.19
C ALA A 86 -1.40 -6.45 3.52
N LEU A 87 -0.92 -7.31 2.59
CA LEU A 87 -0.64 -8.70 2.93
C LEU A 87 0.42 -8.80 4.03
N SER A 88 1.48 -7.98 3.98
CA SER A 88 2.49 -7.96 5.06
C SER A 88 1.88 -7.55 6.40
N MET A 89 0.88 -6.65 6.40
CA MET A 89 0.12 -6.29 7.60
C MET A 89 -0.71 -7.47 8.13
N VAL A 90 -1.44 -8.16 7.26
CA VAL A 90 -2.31 -9.28 7.67
C VAL A 90 -1.49 -10.47 8.14
N ASP A 91 -0.43 -10.81 7.41
CA ASP A 91 0.43 -11.96 7.68
C ASP A 91 1.49 -11.68 8.74
N GLN A 92 1.62 -10.41 9.16
CA GLN A 92 2.53 -9.97 10.23
C GLN A 92 3.99 -10.26 9.89
N THR A 93 4.36 -9.95 8.66
CA THR A 93 5.69 -10.17 8.09
C THR A 93 6.40 -8.84 7.79
N GLY A 94 7.72 -8.93 7.59
CA GLY A 94 8.57 -7.77 7.28
C GLY A 94 8.43 -6.65 8.32
N PRO A 95 8.04 -5.42 7.94
CA PRO A 95 8.02 -4.28 8.84
C PRO A 95 6.93 -4.37 9.92
N TYR A 96 5.95 -5.26 9.74
CA TYR A 96 4.86 -5.49 10.69
C TYR A 96 5.12 -6.66 11.63
N ASN A 97 6.23 -7.40 11.47
CA ASN A 97 6.63 -8.44 12.41
C ASN A 97 7.40 -7.82 13.60
N LEU A 98 6.81 -7.88 14.80
CA LEU A 98 7.42 -7.37 16.04
C LEU A 98 8.45 -8.31 16.68
N SER A 99 8.36 -9.60 16.34
CA SER A 99 9.10 -10.65 17.06
C SER A 99 10.51 -10.87 16.51
N THR A 100 10.76 -10.44 15.27
CA THR A 100 12.01 -10.66 14.56
C THR A 100 12.29 -9.49 13.62
N SER A 101 13.55 -9.08 13.50
CA SER A 101 14.03 -8.19 12.44
C SER A 101 14.07 -8.93 11.10
N GLU A 102 12.90 -9.34 10.60
CA GLU A 102 12.80 -10.00 9.30
C GLU A 102 12.91 -9.00 8.16
N ASN A 103 13.70 -9.36 7.15
CA ASN A 103 13.86 -8.55 5.95
C ASN A 103 12.52 -8.38 5.23
N ILE A 104 12.22 -7.14 4.84
CA ILE A 104 11.02 -6.82 4.07
C ILE A 104 11.07 -7.58 2.73
N GLY A 105 9.97 -8.23 2.35
CA GLY A 105 9.87 -8.95 1.08
C GLY A 105 10.46 -10.38 1.09
N LYS A 106 10.75 -10.94 2.28
CA LYS A 106 11.15 -12.34 2.43
C LYS A 106 10.03 -13.31 2.05
N ASP A 107 8.80 -13.06 2.53
CA ASP A 107 7.66 -13.98 2.36
C ASP A 107 6.67 -13.52 1.28
N LEU A 108 6.76 -12.25 0.87
CA LEU A 108 5.82 -11.61 -0.05
C LEU A 108 6.59 -10.93 -1.15
N LEU A 109 6.18 -11.16 -2.40
CA LEU A 109 6.81 -10.59 -3.58
C LEU A 109 5.79 -9.91 -4.48
N SER A 110 6.06 -8.65 -4.82
CA SER A 110 5.29 -7.95 -5.85
C SER A 110 5.91 -8.21 -7.23
N VAL A 111 5.11 -8.76 -8.14
CA VAL A 111 5.49 -8.95 -9.55
C VAL A 111 4.64 -8.01 -10.41
N GLN A 112 5.30 -7.16 -11.18
CA GLN A 112 4.68 -6.18 -12.06
C GLN A 112 5.05 -6.49 -13.50
N ILE A 113 4.05 -6.56 -14.37
CA ILE A 113 4.22 -6.82 -15.79
C ILE A 113 3.78 -5.57 -16.53
N HIS A 114 4.56 -5.14 -17.51
CA HIS A 114 4.41 -3.89 -18.24
C HIS A 114 4.51 -4.12 -19.75
N GLY A 115 3.97 -3.20 -20.56
CA GLY A 115 4.36 -3.06 -21.97
C GLY A 115 5.50 -2.04 -22.11
N ASP A 116 6.35 -2.16 -23.12
CA ASP A 116 7.48 -1.25 -23.32
C ASP A 116 7.06 0.22 -23.49
N ALA A 117 6.05 0.49 -24.31
CA ALA A 117 5.56 1.84 -24.54
C ALA A 117 4.95 2.48 -23.28
N SER A 118 4.18 1.71 -22.50
CA SER A 118 3.54 2.24 -21.29
C SER A 118 4.52 2.39 -20.13
N PHE A 119 5.53 1.53 -20.03
CA PHE A 119 6.50 1.54 -18.93
C PHE A 119 7.31 2.84 -18.89
N GLY A 120 7.81 3.30 -20.04
CA GLY A 120 8.51 4.58 -20.14
C GLY A 120 7.59 5.79 -20.32
N GLY A 121 6.38 5.60 -20.85
CA GLY A 121 5.47 6.69 -21.21
C GLY A 121 4.52 7.16 -20.11
N GLN A 122 4.24 6.34 -19.09
CA GLN A 122 3.28 6.70 -18.03
C GLN A 122 4.01 7.20 -16.78
N GLY A 123 3.78 8.47 -16.40
CA GLY A 123 4.43 9.10 -15.24
C GLY A 123 4.18 8.40 -13.89
N ILE A 124 3.07 7.67 -13.77
CA ILE A 124 2.78 6.86 -12.58
C ILE A 124 3.84 5.77 -12.35
N VAL A 125 4.54 5.31 -13.39
CA VAL A 125 5.65 4.35 -13.25
C VAL A 125 6.81 4.98 -12.49
N ALA A 126 7.22 6.20 -12.86
CA ALA A 126 8.24 6.96 -12.15
C ALA A 126 7.82 7.20 -10.68
N GLU A 127 6.59 7.66 -10.45
CA GLU A 127 6.08 7.85 -9.10
C GLU A 127 6.12 6.54 -8.29
N THR A 128 5.74 5.42 -8.89
CA THR A 128 5.73 4.09 -8.24
C THR A 128 7.15 3.59 -7.96
N LEU A 129 8.11 3.82 -8.86
CA LEU A 129 9.52 3.52 -8.63
C LEU A 129 10.06 4.33 -7.45
N ASN A 130 9.68 5.61 -7.34
CA ASN A 130 10.08 6.46 -6.22
C ASN A 130 9.55 5.96 -4.87
N LEU A 131 8.48 5.15 -4.83
CA LEU A 131 7.97 4.53 -3.60
C LEU A 131 8.80 3.31 -3.15
N SER A 132 9.63 2.73 -4.02
CA SER A 132 10.23 1.40 -3.84
C SER A 132 11.06 1.24 -2.56
N THR A 133 11.79 2.27 -2.14
CA THR A 133 12.66 2.23 -0.96
C THR A 133 12.16 3.14 0.17
N LEU A 134 11.03 3.83 -0.01
CA LEU A 134 10.56 4.77 1.00
C LEU A 134 9.98 4.03 2.22
N PRO A 135 10.25 4.51 3.45
CA PRO A 135 9.58 4.02 4.64
C PRO A 135 8.06 4.02 4.45
N HIS A 136 7.37 3.04 5.04
CA HIS A 136 5.91 2.87 4.93
C HIS A 136 5.35 2.54 3.53
N PHE A 137 6.19 2.54 2.49
CA PHE A 137 5.79 2.18 1.12
C PHE A 137 6.53 0.97 0.57
N THR A 138 7.80 0.79 0.96
CA THR A 138 8.62 -0.33 0.50
C THR A 138 7.95 -1.68 0.81
N VAL A 139 8.05 -2.61 -0.14
CA VAL A 139 7.64 -4.02 0.01
C VAL A 139 8.83 -4.95 -0.16
N GLY A 140 10.06 -4.42 -0.07
CA GLY A 140 11.29 -5.19 -0.25
C GLY A 140 11.77 -5.27 -1.71
N GLY A 141 11.19 -4.44 -2.57
CA GLY A 141 11.42 -4.46 -4.01
C GLY A 141 10.31 -5.16 -4.78
N SER A 142 10.31 -5.00 -6.10
CA SER A 142 9.38 -5.68 -6.99
C SER A 142 10.13 -6.22 -8.21
N ILE A 143 9.73 -7.41 -8.68
CA ILE A 143 10.19 -7.91 -9.97
C ILE A 143 9.35 -7.27 -11.05
N ARG A 144 10.00 -6.69 -12.06
CA ARG A 144 9.35 -5.98 -13.16
C ARG A 144 9.69 -6.65 -14.48
N LEU A 145 8.69 -7.23 -15.13
CA LEU A 145 8.81 -7.81 -16.46
C LEU A 145 8.24 -6.82 -17.48
N VAL A 146 9.11 -6.30 -18.35
CA VAL A 146 8.70 -5.45 -19.47
C VAL A 146 8.58 -6.32 -20.71
N LEU A 147 7.36 -6.56 -21.18
CA LEU A 147 7.10 -7.26 -22.42
C LEU A 147 7.38 -6.31 -23.58
N ASN A 148 8.63 -6.30 -24.03
CA ASN A 148 9.11 -5.40 -25.07
C ASN A 148 8.91 -6.03 -26.45
N ASN A 149 7.76 -5.77 -27.04
CA ASN A 149 7.47 -6.16 -28.43
C ASN A 149 7.86 -5.05 -29.43
N GLN A 150 8.60 -4.02 -28.98
CA GLN A 150 9.14 -2.91 -29.76
C GLN A 150 8.07 -2.00 -30.39
N LEU A 151 6.81 -2.09 -29.95
CA LEU A 151 5.69 -1.36 -30.56
C LEU A 151 4.58 -1.02 -29.57
N GLY A 152 4.31 0.28 -29.43
CA GLY A 152 3.15 0.81 -28.71
C GLY A 152 1.96 1.07 -29.63
N TYR A 153 1.09 0.08 -29.80
CA TYR A 153 -0.03 0.13 -30.76
C TYR A 153 0.49 0.33 -32.20
N THR A 154 0.54 1.55 -32.71
CA THR A 154 1.13 1.90 -34.03
C THR A 154 2.45 2.67 -33.90
N THR A 155 2.87 2.98 -32.68
CA THR A 155 4.01 3.85 -32.39
C THR A 155 5.27 3.02 -32.20
N PRO A 156 6.28 3.14 -33.08
CA PRO A 156 7.55 2.43 -32.92
C PRO A 156 8.34 2.98 -31.74
N GLU A 157 9.32 2.21 -31.27
CA GLU A 157 10.16 2.60 -30.13
C GLU A 157 10.86 3.95 -30.27
N THR A 158 11.28 4.32 -31.49
CA THR A 158 11.94 5.61 -31.81
C THR A 158 11.06 6.82 -31.58
N GLU A 159 9.74 6.63 -31.54
CA GLU A 159 8.74 7.68 -31.30
C GLU A 159 8.07 7.55 -29.91
N GLY A 160 8.16 6.37 -29.29
CA GLY A 160 7.57 6.10 -27.98
C GLY A 160 8.43 6.51 -26.78
N ARG A 161 9.74 6.72 -26.97
CA ARG A 161 10.67 7.08 -25.88
C ARG A 161 11.91 7.81 -26.38
N THR A 162 12.48 8.65 -25.52
CA THR A 162 13.78 9.31 -25.76
C THR A 162 14.97 8.51 -25.24
N ALA A 163 14.74 7.64 -24.24
CA ALA A 163 15.77 6.76 -23.70
C ALA A 163 16.02 5.57 -24.64
N PHE A 164 17.22 4.99 -24.59
CA PHE A 164 17.58 3.89 -25.48
C PHE A 164 16.74 2.65 -25.16
N TYR A 165 16.70 2.24 -23.89
CA TYR A 165 15.88 1.12 -23.45
C TYR A 165 14.58 1.60 -22.80
N ALA A 166 13.49 0.87 -23.02
CA ALA A 166 12.23 1.09 -22.30
C ALA A 166 12.42 1.01 -20.77
N THR A 167 13.40 0.24 -20.31
CA THR A 167 13.73 0.02 -18.90
C THR A 167 14.60 1.11 -18.27
N ASP A 168 15.06 2.11 -19.03
CA ASP A 168 15.98 3.15 -18.54
C ASP A 168 15.38 4.00 -17.40
N ILE A 169 14.05 4.08 -17.30
CA ILE A 169 13.36 4.72 -16.17
C ILE A 169 13.73 4.09 -14.81
N GLY A 170 14.09 2.81 -14.78
CA GLY A 170 14.56 2.11 -13.58
C GLY A 170 15.92 2.62 -13.06
N LYS A 171 16.72 3.28 -13.91
CA LYS A 171 17.99 3.89 -13.50
C LYS A 171 17.81 4.99 -12.45
N SER A 172 16.64 5.64 -12.42
CA SER A 172 16.30 6.67 -11.42
C SER A 172 16.43 6.20 -9.97
N ILE A 173 16.19 4.91 -9.73
CA ILE A 173 16.33 4.27 -8.41
C ILE A 173 17.50 3.29 -8.34
N LYS A 174 18.39 3.32 -9.34
CA LYS A 174 19.52 2.38 -9.49
C LYS A 174 19.07 0.91 -9.50
N ALA A 175 17.91 0.62 -10.10
CA ALA A 175 17.43 -0.76 -10.23
C ALA A 175 18.37 -1.59 -11.12
N PRO A 176 18.65 -2.86 -10.77
CA PRO A 176 19.27 -3.80 -11.69
C PRO A 176 18.38 -4.00 -12.92
N ILE A 177 18.98 -3.93 -14.11
CA ILE A 177 18.28 -4.08 -15.38
C ILE A 177 18.98 -5.19 -16.15
N ILE A 178 18.21 -6.20 -16.57
CA ILE A 178 18.68 -7.32 -17.37
C ILE A 178 17.83 -7.36 -18.64
N HIS A 179 18.48 -7.52 -19.79
CA HIS A 179 17.82 -7.73 -21.07
C HIS A 179 18.11 -9.15 -21.53
N VAL A 180 17.08 -9.80 -22.07
CA VAL A 180 17.16 -11.18 -22.56
C VAL A 180 16.36 -11.29 -23.85
N ASN A 181 16.83 -12.13 -24.76
CA ASN A 181 16.11 -12.37 -26.00
C ASN A 181 15.00 -13.41 -25.76
N GLY A 182 13.75 -13.02 -26.00
CA GLY A 182 12.57 -13.87 -25.80
C GLY A 182 12.46 -15.05 -26.76
N GLU A 183 13.27 -15.09 -27.83
CA GLU A 183 13.37 -16.23 -28.75
C GLU A 183 14.16 -17.41 -28.16
N TYR A 184 14.86 -17.20 -27.03
CA TYR A 184 15.64 -18.22 -26.32
C TYR A 184 15.04 -18.46 -24.93
N PRO A 185 13.98 -19.28 -24.79
CA PRO A 185 13.28 -19.50 -23.52
C PRO A 185 14.18 -20.00 -22.39
N GLU A 186 15.22 -20.76 -22.70
CA GLU A 186 16.22 -21.24 -21.75
C GLU A 186 17.03 -20.11 -21.11
N GLU A 187 17.35 -19.05 -21.86
CA GLU A 187 18.01 -17.85 -21.30
C GLU A 187 17.04 -17.09 -20.38
N VAL A 188 15.77 -16.98 -20.78
CA VAL A 188 14.71 -16.36 -19.96
C VAL A 188 14.54 -17.13 -18.65
N LEU A 189 14.53 -18.45 -18.69
CA LEU A 189 14.46 -19.32 -17.51
C LEU A 189 15.72 -19.19 -16.64
N GLY A 190 16.91 -19.14 -17.24
CA GLY A 190 18.17 -18.98 -16.52
C GLY A 190 18.24 -17.70 -15.68
N LEU A 191 17.59 -16.62 -16.13
CA LEU A 191 17.47 -15.38 -15.35
C LEU A 191 16.53 -15.50 -14.15
N MET A 192 15.53 -16.38 -14.21
CA MET A 192 14.60 -16.60 -13.11
C MET A 192 15.21 -17.43 -11.97
N ASP A 193 16.33 -18.12 -12.22
CA ASP A 193 17.03 -18.97 -11.24
C ASP A 193 18.05 -18.21 -10.36
N LEU A 194 18.05 -16.87 -10.39
CA LEU A 194 19.08 -16.05 -9.77
C LEU A 194 18.88 -15.85 -8.26
N LYS A 195 19.65 -16.62 -7.46
CA LYS A 195 19.92 -16.45 -6.01
C LYS A 195 20.55 -15.09 -5.60
N GLU A 196 20.85 -14.19 -6.55
CA GLU A 196 21.71 -13.00 -6.33
C GLU A 196 20.96 -11.68 -6.07
N LEU A 197 19.63 -11.62 -6.21
CA LEU A 197 18.87 -10.35 -6.06
C LEU A 197 18.66 -9.86 -4.61
N SER A 198 19.11 -10.61 -3.59
CA SER A 198 18.72 -10.38 -2.19
C SER A 198 19.67 -9.51 -1.34
N LYS A 199 20.67 -8.84 -1.92
CA LYS A 199 21.83 -8.35 -1.11
C LYS A 199 21.75 -6.95 -0.51
N ASN A 200 20.75 -6.10 -0.75
CA ASN A 200 20.74 -4.74 -0.19
C ASN A 200 19.34 -4.28 0.23
N GLN A 201 19.04 -4.33 1.54
CA GLN A 201 17.89 -3.63 2.10
C GLN A 201 18.26 -2.95 3.44
N PRO A 202 17.88 -1.68 3.63
CA PRO A 202 18.03 -0.98 4.90
C PRO A 202 16.90 -1.30 5.89
N ASP A 203 17.28 -1.33 7.17
CA ASP A 203 16.47 -1.65 8.35
C ASP A 203 15.55 -0.48 8.75
N LEU A 204 14.24 -0.73 8.86
CA LEU A 204 13.24 0.25 9.29
C LEU A 204 12.06 -0.43 10.00
N SER A 205 12.00 -0.27 11.32
CA SER A 205 10.99 -0.83 12.23
C SER A 205 9.71 0.01 12.34
N GLY A 206 8.52 -0.63 12.35
CA GLY A 206 7.25 0.01 12.73
C GLY A 206 5.99 -0.86 12.54
N THR A 207 5.35 -1.22 13.66
CA THR A 207 4.19 -2.12 13.91
C THR A 207 2.84 -1.73 13.30
N LEU A 208 1.88 -2.68 13.09
CA LEU A 208 0.37 -2.56 13.10
C LEU A 208 -0.41 -3.92 12.98
N ARG A 209 -1.57 -4.09 13.67
CA ARG A 209 -2.58 -5.19 13.57
C ARG A 209 -4.03 -4.71 13.80
N GLY A 210 -5.01 -5.16 13.01
CA GLY A 210 -6.45 -5.06 13.35
C GLY A 210 -7.40 -5.90 12.45
N LYS A 211 -8.48 -6.45 13.06
CA LYS A 211 -9.57 -7.27 12.44
C LYS A 211 -10.91 -6.51 12.43
N ASN A 212 -11.79 -6.79 11.46
CA ASN A 212 -13.11 -6.16 11.31
C ASN A 212 -14.24 -6.81 12.14
N SER A 213 -15.09 -5.98 12.74
CA SER A 213 -16.49 -6.24 13.14
C SER A 213 -17.23 -4.90 13.26
N ASP A 214 -18.55 -4.88 13.13
CA ASP A 214 -19.39 -3.65 13.22
C ASP A 214 -19.33 -3.02 14.61
N ILE A 215 -19.02 -1.72 14.70
CA ILE A 215 -18.75 -1.00 15.96
C ILE A 215 -19.71 0.18 16.14
N GLU A 216 -20.23 0.32 17.35
CA GLU A 216 -20.88 1.54 17.84
C GLU A 216 -19.83 2.63 18.10
N THR A 217 -19.90 3.77 17.40
CA THR A 217 -18.83 4.79 17.38
C THR A 217 -18.92 5.82 18.51
N ALA A 218 -19.90 5.69 19.42
CA ALA A 218 -20.04 6.58 20.56
C ALA A 218 -19.12 6.15 21.72
N VAL A 219 -18.41 7.10 22.32
CA VAL A 219 -17.54 6.84 23.49
C VAL A 219 -17.88 7.71 24.68
N GLU A 220 -17.71 7.14 25.88
CA GLU A 220 -17.84 7.84 27.15
C GLU A 220 -16.76 8.92 27.33
N LEU A 221 -17.14 10.11 27.81
CA LEU A 221 -16.27 11.29 27.93
C LEU A 221 -15.01 11.03 28.79
N SER A 222 -15.12 10.09 29.73
CA SER A 222 -14.03 9.70 30.63
C SER A 222 -12.86 8.99 29.95
N ARG A 223 -13.07 8.41 28.75
CA ARG A 223 -12.03 7.71 27.97
C ARG A 223 -11.04 8.67 27.26
N LEU A 224 -11.34 9.97 27.20
CA LEU A 224 -10.65 10.93 26.35
C LEU A 224 -9.36 11.58 26.94
N TRP A 225 -8.94 11.24 28.17
CA TRP A 225 -8.10 12.14 28.99
C TRP A 225 -6.67 11.70 29.34
N ALA A 226 -6.18 10.54 28.91
CA ALA A 226 -4.88 10.03 29.39
C ALA A 226 -3.74 10.27 28.38
N ALA A 227 -2.97 11.38 28.47
CA ALA A 227 -1.75 11.53 27.66
C ALA A 227 -0.68 12.51 28.17
N GLY A 228 0.56 12.04 28.32
CA GLY A 228 1.75 12.87 28.13
C GLY A 228 2.89 12.64 29.12
N GLU A 229 4.00 12.04 28.67
CA GLU A 229 5.34 12.27 29.25
C GLU A 229 6.46 12.22 28.18
N ALA A 230 7.48 13.06 28.42
CA ALA A 230 8.88 13.01 27.92
C ALA A 230 9.19 13.14 26.41
N LEU A 231 8.95 14.33 25.82
CA LEU A 231 9.59 14.75 24.55
C LEU A 231 10.07 16.20 24.61
N ASN A 232 11.28 16.47 24.11
CA ASN A 232 11.79 17.84 23.91
C ASN A 232 11.18 18.46 22.65
N VAL A 233 9.95 18.96 22.80
CA VAL A 233 9.21 19.65 21.74
C VAL A 233 9.63 21.11 21.60
N HIS A 234 9.53 21.64 20.38
CA HIS A 234 9.87 23.04 20.10
C HIS A 234 9.08 24.01 21.02
N PRO A 235 9.71 25.03 21.64
CA PRO A 235 9.05 25.90 22.64
C PRO A 235 7.77 26.58 22.15
N ARG A 236 7.74 26.97 20.86
CA ARG A 236 6.53 27.55 20.24
C ARG A 236 5.40 26.52 20.15
N LEU A 237 5.70 25.26 19.86
CA LEU A 237 4.70 24.18 19.82
C LEU A 237 4.19 23.88 21.23
N GLN A 238 5.10 23.83 22.21
CA GLN A 238 4.73 23.66 23.62
C GLN A 238 3.74 24.73 24.07
N LYS A 239 4.03 26.01 23.80
CA LYS A 239 3.19 27.14 24.22
C LYS A 239 1.90 27.29 23.42
N MET A 240 2.00 27.25 22.09
CA MET A 240 0.89 27.63 21.20
C MET A 240 -0.06 26.48 20.90
N HIS A 241 0.38 25.24 21.08
CA HIS A 241 -0.37 24.06 20.68
C HIS A 241 -0.65 23.13 21.86
N ILE A 242 0.40 22.62 22.51
CA ILE A 242 0.25 21.61 23.58
C ILE A 242 -0.41 22.21 24.81
N GLN A 243 0.09 23.34 25.34
CA GLN A 243 -0.48 24.00 26.52
C GLN A 243 -1.92 24.44 26.30
N LYS A 244 -2.23 25.05 25.14
CA LYS A 244 -3.61 25.42 24.79
C LYS A 244 -4.53 24.20 24.74
N ARG A 245 -4.01 23.08 24.22
CA ARG A 245 -4.78 21.84 24.15
C ARG A 245 -5.07 21.26 25.51
N LEU A 246 -4.06 21.19 26.39
CA LEU A 246 -4.19 20.72 27.77
C LEU A 246 -5.10 21.63 28.61
N GLN A 247 -5.00 22.96 28.44
CA GLN A 247 -5.86 23.91 29.14
C GLN A 247 -7.32 23.66 28.82
N ALA A 248 -7.70 23.57 27.55
CA ALA A 248 -9.08 23.27 27.18
C ALA A 248 -9.53 21.84 27.57
N LEU A 249 -8.61 20.86 27.67
CA LEU A 249 -8.93 19.53 28.21
C LEU A 249 -9.14 19.53 29.74
N SER A 250 -8.50 20.47 30.47
CA SER A 250 -8.65 20.61 31.92
C SER A 250 -9.96 21.27 32.34
N ILE A 251 -10.67 21.90 31.40
CA ILE A 251 -11.99 22.46 31.64
C ILE A 251 -12.99 21.28 31.61
N LYS A 252 -13.37 20.78 32.79
CA LYS A 252 -14.42 19.76 33.02
C LYS A 252 -15.83 20.22 32.61
N THR A 253 -15.99 21.11 31.63
CA THR A 253 -17.31 21.57 31.21
C THR A 253 -17.81 20.66 30.10
N GLY A 254 -19.06 20.21 30.23
CA GLY A 254 -19.83 19.63 29.13
C GLY A 254 -20.13 20.65 28.02
N ASN A 255 -19.26 21.64 27.80
CA ASN A 255 -19.37 22.64 26.76
C ASN A 255 -18.58 22.18 25.53
N LEU A 256 -19.24 21.38 24.69
CA LEU A 256 -18.69 20.86 23.43
C LEU A 256 -18.22 21.96 22.46
N ALA A 257 -18.60 23.23 22.69
CA ALA A 257 -18.25 24.38 21.86
C ALA A 257 -16.73 24.70 21.83
N GLU A 258 -15.92 24.15 22.74
CA GLU A 258 -14.47 24.39 22.79
C GLU A 258 -13.61 23.31 22.12
N ILE A 259 -14.23 22.29 21.52
CA ILE A 259 -13.52 21.22 20.80
C ILE A 259 -13.37 21.61 19.32
N ASP A 260 -12.13 21.89 18.90
CA ASP A 260 -11.82 22.13 17.50
C ASP A 260 -11.71 20.83 16.68
N TYR A 261 -11.71 20.95 15.34
CA TYR A 261 -11.66 19.81 14.42
C TYR A 261 -10.46 18.88 14.67
N SER A 262 -9.29 19.44 14.96
CA SER A 262 -8.06 18.67 15.17
C SER A 262 -8.07 17.90 16.49
N ARG A 263 -8.75 18.45 17.50
CA ARG A 263 -9.02 17.73 18.76
C ARG A 263 -10.01 16.61 18.51
N THR A 264 -11.14 16.85 17.82
CA THR A 264 -12.11 15.80 17.50
C THR A 264 -11.46 14.65 16.70
N GLU A 265 -10.59 14.97 15.74
CA GLU A 265 -9.84 13.97 14.98
C GLU A 265 -8.92 13.13 15.90
N ALA A 266 -8.17 13.75 16.80
CA ALA A 266 -7.31 13.04 17.74
C ALA A 266 -8.11 12.17 18.73
N LEU A 267 -9.28 12.64 19.17
CA LEU A 267 -10.17 11.87 20.04
C LEU A 267 -10.73 10.65 19.30
N ALA A 268 -11.23 10.84 18.07
CA ALA A 268 -11.73 9.74 17.24
C ALA A 268 -10.63 8.72 16.92
N PHE A 269 -9.40 9.17 16.64
CA PHE A 269 -8.28 8.26 16.46
C PHE A 269 -7.98 7.50 17.74
N GLY A 270 -7.91 8.19 18.89
CA GLY A 270 -7.69 7.57 20.19
C GLY A 270 -8.67 6.44 20.45
N THR A 271 -9.98 6.68 20.25
CA THR A 271 -11.02 5.69 20.53
C THR A 271 -10.95 4.48 19.61
N ILE A 272 -10.73 4.70 18.31
CA ILE A 272 -10.55 3.61 17.34
C ILE A 272 -9.32 2.76 17.70
N LEU A 273 -8.22 3.38 18.14
CA LEU A 273 -7.03 2.67 18.61
C LEU A 273 -7.28 1.92 19.92
N GLU A 274 -8.07 2.47 20.84
CA GLU A 274 -8.47 1.78 22.08
C GLU A 274 -9.32 0.55 21.79
N ASP A 275 -10.18 0.62 20.78
CA ASP A 275 -11.02 -0.49 20.33
C ASP A 275 -10.21 -1.58 19.58
N GLY A 276 -8.90 -1.40 19.41
CA GLY A 276 -8.01 -2.38 18.78
C GLY A 276 -7.87 -2.23 17.27
N TYR A 277 -8.35 -1.13 16.68
CA TYR A 277 -8.29 -0.90 15.24
C TYR A 277 -7.10 -0.05 14.85
N ASP A 278 -6.42 -0.48 13.81
CA ASP A 278 -5.33 0.27 13.20
C ASP A 278 -5.82 1.48 12.41
N ILE A 279 -5.04 2.56 12.45
CA ILE A 279 -5.27 3.74 11.63
C ILE A 279 -4.01 4.03 10.83
N ARG A 280 -4.16 4.18 9.51
CA ARG A 280 -3.10 4.70 8.66
C ARG A 280 -3.52 6.04 8.06
N LEU A 281 -2.86 7.12 8.49
CA LEU A 281 -3.01 8.45 7.90
C LEU A 281 -1.82 8.73 6.97
N SER A 282 -2.09 8.74 5.66
CA SER A 282 -1.07 8.96 4.64
C SER A 282 -1.39 10.14 3.73
N GLY A 283 -0.40 11.02 3.56
CA GLY A 283 -0.44 12.19 2.69
C GLY A 283 0.75 13.12 2.93
N GLN A 284 0.88 14.14 2.08
CA GLN A 284 1.92 15.17 2.21
C GLN A 284 1.71 15.93 3.52
N ASP A 285 2.77 16.01 4.32
CA ASP A 285 2.78 16.68 5.64
C ASP A 285 1.64 16.23 6.58
N SER A 286 1.20 14.98 6.44
CA SER A 286 0.06 14.46 7.19
C SER A 286 0.28 14.43 8.71
N GLY A 287 1.53 14.27 9.17
CA GLY A 287 1.84 14.23 10.60
C GLY A 287 1.70 15.57 11.32
N GLN A 288 2.20 16.65 10.71
CA GLN A 288 2.00 18.01 11.22
C GLN A 288 0.58 18.52 10.89
N GLY A 289 0.08 18.15 9.71
CA GLY A 289 -1.04 18.77 9.05
C GLY A 289 -0.61 20.01 8.28
N THR A 290 -1.09 20.17 7.05
CA THR A 290 -0.77 21.31 6.16
C THR A 290 -0.99 22.68 6.80
N PHE A 291 -1.93 22.80 7.73
CA PHE A 291 -2.25 24.04 8.44
C PHE A 291 -1.62 24.09 9.84
N SER A 292 -0.61 23.26 10.11
CA SER A 292 0.01 23.07 11.43
C SER A 292 -1.01 22.81 12.54
N GLN A 293 -2.07 22.07 12.20
CA GLN A 293 -3.22 21.88 13.08
C GLN A 293 -3.19 20.54 13.82
N ARG A 294 -2.50 19.51 13.30
CA ARG A 294 -2.66 18.13 13.80
C ARG A 294 -1.61 17.77 14.85
N HIS A 295 -0.34 17.83 14.46
CA HIS A 295 0.81 17.39 15.26
C HIS A 295 0.66 15.97 15.84
N ALA A 296 0.14 15.04 15.03
CA ALA A 296 0.04 13.62 15.38
C ALA A 296 1.43 12.96 15.46
N LEU A 297 2.40 13.49 14.70
CA LEU A 297 3.81 13.15 14.77
C LEU A 297 4.58 14.34 15.38
N SER A 298 5.31 14.10 16.46
CA SER A 298 6.14 15.10 17.14
C SER A 298 7.62 14.74 17.01
N THR A 299 8.44 15.70 16.60
CA THR A 299 9.88 15.52 16.41
C THR A 299 10.66 16.01 17.63
N ASP A 300 11.60 15.21 18.11
CA ASP A 300 12.55 15.61 19.15
C ASP A 300 13.49 16.70 18.60
N GLN A 301 13.64 17.81 19.32
CA GLN A 301 14.53 18.90 18.89
C GLN A 301 16.00 18.66 19.26
N VAL A 302 16.29 17.68 20.10
CA VAL A 302 17.63 17.36 20.59
C VAL A 302 18.16 16.10 19.91
N VAL A 303 17.32 15.09 19.71
CA VAL A 303 17.70 13.84 19.05
C VAL A 303 17.23 13.86 17.59
N GLU A 304 18.17 14.03 16.67
CA GLU A 304 17.88 14.05 15.24
C GLU A 304 17.18 12.77 14.78
N GLY A 305 16.15 12.93 13.93
CA GLY A 305 15.37 11.82 13.38
C GLY A 305 14.41 11.14 14.37
N ARG A 306 14.48 11.44 15.67
CA ARG A 306 13.56 10.85 16.64
C ARG A 306 12.19 11.50 16.53
N THR A 307 11.19 10.68 16.24
CA THR A 307 9.78 11.08 16.22
C THR A 307 8.96 10.24 17.18
N ILE A 308 7.93 10.85 17.77
CA ILE A 308 6.97 10.19 18.66
C ILE A 308 5.56 10.37 18.11
N LEU A 309 4.77 9.30 18.22
CA LEU A 309 3.34 9.28 17.99
C LEU A 309 2.65 9.20 19.35
N PRO A 310 2.16 10.33 19.91
CA PRO A 310 1.59 10.34 21.24
C PRO A 310 0.48 9.30 21.42
N LEU A 311 -0.44 9.19 20.45
CA LEU A 311 -1.58 8.26 20.53
C LEU A 311 -1.15 6.78 20.65
N ASN A 312 -0.04 6.35 20.03
CA ASN A 312 0.47 4.98 20.18
C ASN A 312 1.00 4.71 21.58
N GLN A 313 1.55 5.72 22.26
CA GLN A 313 2.00 5.57 23.65
C GLN A 313 0.83 5.43 24.62
N LEU A 314 -0.34 5.97 24.26
CA LEU A 314 -1.54 5.91 25.09
C LEU A 314 -2.25 4.58 24.92
N SER A 315 -2.46 4.18 23.67
CA SER A 315 -3.09 2.90 23.36
C SER A 315 -2.28 1.75 23.92
N ALA A 316 -0.94 1.82 23.95
CA ALA A 316 -0.05 0.83 24.56
C ALA A 316 -0.37 0.46 26.03
N LYS A 317 -1.18 1.24 26.74
CA LYS A 317 -1.66 0.91 28.11
C LYS A 317 -2.78 -0.13 28.12
N ASN A 318 -3.41 -0.39 26.98
CA ASN A 318 -4.46 -1.40 26.80
C ASN A 318 -3.87 -2.76 26.45
N SER A 319 -4.62 -3.84 26.68
CA SER A 319 -4.15 -5.21 26.47
C SER A 319 -4.03 -5.60 24.98
N GLN A 320 -4.80 -4.97 24.09
CA GLN A 320 -4.72 -5.15 22.63
C GLN A 320 -4.98 -3.83 21.89
N PRO A 321 -4.03 -2.90 21.87
CA PRO A 321 -4.24 -1.62 21.20
C PRO A 321 -4.06 -1.73 19.69
N GLY A 322 -4.88 -0.98 18.97
CA GLY A 322 -4.62 -0.62 17.59
C GLY A 322 -3.40 0.32 17.52
N ASN A 323 -2.78 0.37 16.35
CA ASN A 323 -1.63 1.25 16.13
C ASN A 323 -1.97 2.36 15.12
N LEU A 324 -1.32 3.51 15.26
CA LEU A 324 -1.40 4.64 14.36
C LEU A 324 -0.14 4.67 13.48
N GLU A 325 -0.32 4.60 12.17
CA GLU A 325 0.71 4.88 11.17
C GLU A 325 0.49 6.28 10.59
N ILE A 326 1.39 7.20 10.89
CA ILE A 326 1.44 8.50 10.22
C ILE A 326 2.49 8.43 9.11
N VAL A 327 2.07 8.69 7.88
CA VAL A 327 2.93 8.55 6.71
C VAL A 327 2.96 9.87 5.93
N ASN A 328 4.03 10.63 6.16
CA ASN A 328 4.38 11.77 5.30
C ASN A 328 4.80 11.23 3.94
N SER A 329 3.91 11.35 2.96
CA SER A 329 4.16 10.82 1.61
C SER A 329 5.13 11.72 0.83
N PRO A 330 5.83 11.18 -0.19
CA PRO A 330 6.55 12.03 -1.13
C PRO A 330 5.59 12.95 -1.90
N LEU A 331 6.15 13.88 -2.67
CA LEU A 331 5.41 14.78 -3.57
C LEU A 331 4.87 14.08 -4.83
N GLY A 332 4.30 12.89 -4.68
CA GLY A 332 3.53 12.17 -5.70
C GLY A 332 2.10 11.97 -5.20
N LYS A 333 1.11 12.11 -6.09
CA LYS A 333 -0.31 11.95 -5.72
C LYS A 333 -0.87 10.65 -6.27
N TYR A 334 -0.55 10.34 -7.52
CA TYR A 334 -1.22 9.25 -8.24
C TYR A 334 -0.75 7.90 -7.69
N ALA A 335 0.57 7.69 -7.55
CA ALA A 335 1.07 6.44 -7.01
C ALA A 335 0.76 6.28 -5.52
N VAL A 336 0.81 7.37 -4.74
CA VAL A 336 0.45 7.33 -3.31
C VAL A 336 -1.01 6.95 -3.12
N LEU A 337 -1.92 7.51 -3.92
CA LEU A 337 -3.34 7.15 -3.87
C LEU A 337 -3.58 5.72 -4.34
N GLY A 338 -2.95 5.29 -5.43
CA GLY A 338 -3.02 3.90 -5.89
C GLY A 338 -2.52 2.91 -4.83
N PHE A 339 -1.43 3.24 -4.13
CA PHE A 339 -0.93 2.44 -3.00
C PHE A 339 -1.95 2.36 -1.86
N LYS A 340 -2.58 3.48 -1.50
CA LYS A 340 -3.65 3.50 -0.48
C LYS A 340 -4.85 2.65 -0.91
N LEU A 341 -5.23 2.70 -2.19
CA LEU A 341 -6.29 1.86 -2.73
C LEU A 341 -5.93 0.37 -2.59
N GLY A 342 -4.71 -0.02 -2.96
CA GLY A 342 -4.22 -1.38 -2.79
C GLY A 342 -4.24 -1.86 -1.33
N LEU A 343 -3.83 -1.00 -0.40
CA LEU A 343 -3.91 -1.29 1.03
C LEU A 343 -5.36 -1.56 1.48
N SER A 344 -6.32 -0.80 0.94
CA SER A 344 -7.73 -0.92 1.32
C SER A 344 -8.43 -2.19 0.82
N TYR A 345 -7.90 -2.87 -0.20
CA TYR A 345 -8.53 -4.07 -0.79
C TYR A 345 -8.69 -5.21 0.22
N LEU A 346 -7.76 -5.38 1.16
CA LEU A 346 -7.85 -6.42 2.19
C LEU A 346 -8.80 -6.05 3.35
N LEU A 347 -9.06 -4.76 3.54
CA LEU A 347 -9.99 -4.25 4.57
C LEU A 347 -11.46 -4.43 4.16
N LEU A 348 -11.73 -4.74 2.90
CA LEU A 348 -13.08 -4.93 2.34
C LEU A 348 -13.51 -6.41 2.19
N GLY A 349 -12.68 -7.36 2.66
CA GLY A 349 -12.94 -8.80 2.51
C GLY A 349 -12.54 -9.34 1.12
N PRO A 350 -12.52 -10.68 0.95
CA PRO A 350 -12.13 -11.27 -0.34
C PRO A 350 -13.14 -10.89 -1.43
N VAL A 351 -12.63 -10.25 -2.49
CA VAL A 351 -13.34 -10.06 -3.76
C VAL A 351 -13.30 -11.34 -4.58
#